data_AF-A0A5K7YN78-F1
#
_entry.id   AF-A0A5K7YN78-F1
#
_cell.length_a   1.000
_cell.length_b   1.000
_cell.length_c   1.000
_cell.angle_alpha   90.00
_cell.angle_beta   90.00
_cell.angle_gamma   90.00
#
_symmetry.space_group_name_H-M   'P 1'
#
loop_
_entity.id
_entity.type
_entity.pdbx_description
1 polymer ?
#
loop_
_entity_poly.entity_id
_entity_poly.type
_entity_poly.pdbx_seq_one_letter_code
_entity_poly.pdbx_strand_id
1 'polypeptide(L)' 'MARLSGKAKIFLCRKHATASLAVNGERFGIGESAIAQSCSRFLNEMETDRSLVRRAGKIEEMIKM' A
#
# COMPACT_ATOMS: atom_id res chain seq x y z
N MET A 1 -11.95 14.43 3.48
CA MET A 1 -10.99 13.95 2.46
C MET A 1 -9.74 13.45 3.17
N ALA A 2 -9.08 12.38 2.66
CA ALA A 2 -7.77 11.84 3.09
C ALA A 2 -7.70 10.80 4.24
N ARG A 3 -8.30 9.60 4.07
CA ARG A 3 -7.91 8.38 4.83
C ARG A 3 -7.48 7.18 3.97
N LEU A 4 -7.14 7.42 2.70
CA LEU A 4 -6.43 6.45 1.85
C LEU A 4 -4.90 6.48 2.03
N SER A 5 -4.35 7.51 2.70
CA SER A 5 -3.00 7.99 2.40
C SER A 5 -1.81 7.24 3.01
N GLY A 6 -2.02 6.34 3.98
CA GLY A 6 -0.94 5.59 4.64
C GLY A 6 -0.79 4.16 4.09
N LYS A 7 -1.83 3.34 4.29
CA LYS A 7 -1.82 1.92 3.91
C LYS A 7 -1.69 1.70 2.41
N ALA A 8 -2.37 2.53 1.59
CA ALA A 8 -2.29 2.42 0.14
C ALA A 8 -0.86 2.71 -0.38
N LYS A 9 -0.15 3.67 0.22
CA LYS A 9 1.25 3.97 -0.14
C LYS A 9 2.19 2.81 0.18
N ILE A 10 2.05 2.24 1.38
CA ILE A 10 2.84 1.08 1.79
C ILE A 10 2.56 -0.12 0.87
N PHE A 11 1.29 -0.37 0.58
CA PHE A 11 0.87 -1.46 -0.31
C PHE A 11 1.42 -1.28 -1.74
N LEU A 12 1.25 -0.10 -2.33
CA LEU A 12 1.74 0.18 -3.69
C LEU A 12 3.27 0.17 -3.76
N CYS A 13 3.96 0.70 -2.74
CA CYS A 13 5.42 0.62 -2.65
C CYS A 13 5.88 -0.84 -2.62
N ARG A 14 5.24 -1.71 -1.83
CA ARG A 14 5.57 -3.14 -1.81
C ARG A 14 5.24 -3.84 -3.15
N LYS A 15 4.14 -3.44 -3.80
CA LYS A 15 3.70 -4.05 -5.07
C LYS A 15 4.66 -3.74 -6.22
N HIS A 16 5.29 -2.56 -6.23
CA HIS A 16 6.12 -2.10 -7.34
C HIS A 16 7.62 -1.99 -7.02
N ALA A 17 8.01 -1.93 -5.75
CA ALA A 17 9.42 -1.95 -5.38
C ALA A 17 9.90 -3.39 -5.19
N THR A 18 11.07 -3.70 -5.76
CA THR A 18 11.82 -4.92 -5.48
C THR A 18 12.55 -4.89 -4.13
N ALA A 19 12.29 -3.87 -3.31
CA ALA A 19 12.91 -3.67 -2.00
C ALA A 19 12.35 -4.64 -0.95
N SER A 20 13.21 -5.10 -0.04
CA SER A 20 12.83 -5.95 1.08
C SER A 20 11.87 -5.23 2.05
N LEU A 21 11.21 -6.00 2.92
CA LEU A 21 10.34 -5.43 3.96
C LEU A 21 11.12 -4.50 4.91
N ALA A 22 12.38 -4.84 5.23
CA ALA A 22 13.29 -4.03 6.02
C ALA A 22 13.47 -2.62 5.41
N VAL A 23 13.85 -2.56 4.13
CA VAL A 23 14.10 -1.32 3.40
C VAL A 23 12.83 -0.48 3.28
N ASN A 24 11.68 -1.12 3.06
CA ASN A 24 10.41 -0.42 3.06
C ASN A 24 10.06 0.11 4.47
N GLY A 25 10.31 -0.68 5.52
CA GLY A 25 10.11 -0.27 6.90
C GLY A 25 10.90 0.98 7.26
N GLU A 26 12.19 1.02 6.93
CA GLU A 26 13.05 2.20 7.10
C GLU A 26 12.49 3.42 6.36
N ARG A 27 12.10 3.26 5.08
CA ARG A 27 11.52 4.36 4.28
C ARG A 27 10.25 4.95 4.88
N PHE A 28 9.45 4.13 5.57
CA PHE A 28 8.19 4.55 6.19
C PHE A 28 8.33 4.83 7.70
N GLY A 29 9.51 4.66 8.29
CA GLY A 29 9.74 4.81 9.72
C GLY A 29 8.96 3.81 10.58
N ILE A 30 8.65 2.62 10.05
CA ILE A 30 7.87 1.59 10.75
C ILE A 30 8.53 0.22 10.65
N GLY A 31 8.25 -0.68 11.60
CA GLY A 31 8.80 -2.05 11.58
C GLY A 31 8.24 -2.92 10.45
N GLU A 32 8.99 -3.96 10.06
CA GLU A 32 8.59 -4.91 9.01
C GLU A 32 7.22 -5.54 9.28
N SER A 33 6.94 -5.92 10.53
CA SER A 33 5.65 -6.48 10.93
C SER A 33 4.51 -5.48 10.69
N ALA A 34 4.76 -4.17 10.87
CA ALA A 34 3.78 -3.13 10.61
C ALA A 34 3.54 -2.93 9.10
N ILE A 35 4.57 -3.09 8.27
CA ILE A 35 4.43 -3.12 6.80
C ILE A 35 3.55 -4.29 6.37
N ALA A 36 3.85 -5.51 6.85
CA ALA A 36 3.10 -6.71 6.51
C ALA A 36 1.62 -6.61 6.93
N GLN A 37 1.37 -6.15 8.16
CA GLN A 37 0.02 -5.92 8.67
C GLN A 37 -0.72 -4.83 7.88
N SER A 38 -0.05 -3.74 7.52
CA SER A 38 -0.65 -2.67 6.72
C SER A 38 -1.07 -3.16 5.33
N CYS A 39 -0.21 -3.98 4.69
CA CYS A 39 -0.53 -4.60 3.41
C CYS A 39 -1.73 -5.55 3.51
N SER A 40 -1.73 -6.44 4.51
CA SER A 40 -2.83 -7.41 4.71
C SER A 40 -4.16 -6.70 4.99
N ARG A 41 -4.16 -5.70 5.87
CA ARG A 41 -5.37 -4.90 6.16
C ARG A 41 -5.90 -4.20 4.92
N PHE A 42 -5.01 -3.63 4.10
CA PHE A 42 -5.42 -2.96 2.87
C PHE A 42 -5.98 -3.93 1.82
N LEU A 43 -5.42 -5.14 1.71
CA LEU A 43 -5.97 -6.20 0.86
C LEU A 43 -7.39 -6.57 1.29
N ASN A 44 -7.62 -6.81 2.58
CA ASN A 44 -8.95 -7.15 3.10
C ASN A 44 -9.96 -5.99 2.90
N GLU A 45 -9.51 -4.74 3.05
CA GLU A 45 -10.33 -3.56 2.74
C GLU A 45 -10.71 -3.52 1.24
N MET A 46 -9.78 -3.89 0.34
CA MET A 46 -10.05 -3.96 -1.10
C MET A 46 -10.98 -5.11 -1.50
N GLU A 47 -10.97 -6.24 -0.78
CA GLU A 47 -11.91 -7.35 -1.03
C GLU A 47 -13.37 -6.93 -0.79
N THR A 48 -13.58 -6.03 0.15
CA THR A 48 -14.91 -5.60 0.58
C THR A 48 -15.36 -4.27 -0.05
N ASP A 49 -14.41 -3.41 -0.45
CA ASP A 49 -14.70 -2.09 -1.02
C ASP A 49 -14.19 -1.95 -2.47
N ARG A 50 -15.09 -2.14 -3.43
CA ARG A 50 -14.84 -1.94 -4.87
C ARG A 50 -14.47 -0.49 -5.24
N SER A 51 -14.85 0.49 -4.43
CA SER A 51 -14.43 1.88 -4.65
C SER A 51 -12.96 2.08 -4.30
N LEU A 52 -12.49 1.40 -3.26
CA LEU A 52 -11.09 1.39 -2.83
C LEU A 52 -10.21 0.77 -3.91
N VAL A 53 -10.63 -0.37 -4.48
CA VAL A 53 -9.95 -1.03 -5.60
C VAL A 53 -9.78 -0.08 -6.79
N ARG A 54 -10.87 0.61 -7.19
CA ARG A 54 -10.82 1.56 -8.31
C ARG A 54 -9.88 2.73 -8.05
N ARG A 55 -9.86 3.26 -6.82
CA ARG A 55 -8.95 4.36 -6.45
C ARG A 55 -7.49 3.91 -6.39
N ALA A 56 -7.23 2.72 -5.86
CA ALA A 56 -5.88 2.14 -5.84
C ALA A 56 -5.37 1.87 -7.28
N GLY A 57 -6.24 1.34 -8.15
CA GLY A 57 -5.94 1.11 -9.57
C GLY A 57 -5.56 2.40 -10.31
N LYS A 58 -6.31 3.49 -10.12
CA LYS A 58 -5.95 4.80 -10.72
C LYS A 58 -4.57 5.30 -10.28
N ILE A 59 -4.23 5.13 -9.00
CA ILE A 59 -2.91 5.54 -8.49
C ILE A 59 -1.82 4.64 -9.10
N GLU A 60 -2.08 3.34 -9.23
CA GLU A 60 -1.16 2.39 -9.87
C GLU A 60 -0.94 2.74 -11.36
N GLU A 61 -1.97 3.12 -12.10
CA GLU A 61 -1.85 3.59 -13.49
C GLU A 61 -0.97 4.85 -13.57
N MET A 62 -1.14 5.80 -12.66
CA MET A 62 -0.31 7.01 -12.60
C MET A 62 1.17 6.74 -12.27
N ILE A 63 1.49 5.64 -11.58
CA ILE A 63 2.87 5.25 -11.26
C ILE A 63 3.56 4.56 -12.45
N LYS A 64 2.78 3.91 -13.34
CA LYS A 64 3.29 3.20 -14.51
C LYS A 64 3.48 4.09 -15.75
N MET A 65 2.91 5.30 -15.75
CA MET A 65 3.19 6.34 -16.74
C MET A 65 4.55 6.99 -16.46
#